data_AF-A0A329RII6-F1
#
_entry.id   AF-A0A329RII6-F1
#
_cell.length_a   1.000
_cell.length_b   1.000
_cell.length_c   1.000
_cell.angle_alpha   90.00
_cell.angle_beta   90.00
_cell.angle_gamma   90.00
#
_symmetry.space_group_name_H-M   'P 1'
#
loop_
_entity.id
_entity.type
_entity.pdbx_description
1 polymer ?
#
loop_
_entity_poly.entity_id
_entity_poly.type
_entity_poly.pdbx_seq_one_letter_code
_entity_poly.pdbx_strand_id
1 'polypeptide(L)'
;MPRKVSARTQRQIILEAKKTGGSSSGVKASLGPSVSARTVRRVLQRTPQMGFVKRQRTPMLKAPHKLARRKWAMTMVRSRTDWDRVIFSDEKKFNLDGPDGMQY
;
A
#
# COMPACT_ATOMS: atom_id res chain seq x y z
N MET A 1 -25.82 -22.68 -9.31
CA MET A 1 -25.32 -21.82 -10.41
C MET A 1 -23.90 -22.26 -10.79
N PRO A 2 -23.66 -22.74 -12.02
CA PRO A 2 -22.35 -23.22 -12.44
C PRO A 2 -21.32 -22.08 -12.53
N ARG A 3 -20.06 -22.37 -12.22
CA ARG A 3 -18.98 -21.36 -12.17
C ARG A 3 -18.51 -21.04 -13.59
N LYS A 4 -18.46 -19.74 -13.93
CA LYS A 4 -17.78 -19.26 -15.15
C LYS A 4 -16.24 -19.34 -15.06
N VAL A 5 -15.68 -19.73 -13.92
CA VAL A 5 -14.23 -19.79 -13.69
C VAL A 5 -13.81 -21.25 -13.55
N SER A 6 -12.92 -21.70 -14.42
CA SER A 6 -12.37 -23.06 -14.36
C SER A 6 -11.50 -23.25 -13.09
N ALA A 7 -11.35 -24.49 -12.64
CA ALA A 7 -10.47 -24.81 -11.52
C ALA A 7 -9.01 -24.37 -11.77
N ARG A 8 -8.55 -24.47 -13.03
CA ARG A 8 -7.24 -24.00 -13.47
C ARG A 8 -7.11 -22.48 -13.29
N THR A 9 -8.08 -21.72 -13.79
CA THR A 9 -8.10 -20.26 -13.68
C THR A 9 -8.15 -19.80 -12.23
N GLN A 10 -8.93 -20.49 -11.39
CA GLN A 10 -8.96 -20.21 -9.95
C GLN A 10 -7.58 -20.41 -9.31
N ARG A 11 -6.88 -21.49 -9.64
CA ARG A 11 -5.52 -21.75 -9.16
C ARG A 11 -4.53 -20.66 -9.60
N GLN A 12 -4.57 -20.27 -10.87
CA GLN A 12 -3.72 -19.20 -11.40
C GLN A 12 -3.94 -17.87 -10.68
N ILE A 13 -5.19 -17.48 -10.43
CA ILE A 13 -5.51 -16.27 -9.64
C ILE A 13 -4.85 -16.30 -8.26
N ILE A 14 -4.94 -17.42 -7.56
CA ILE A 14 -4.38 -17.56 -6.22
C ILE A 14 -2.85 -17.51 -6.25
N LEU A 15 -2.22 -18.18 -7.22
CA LEU A 15 -0.75 -18.21 -7.35
C LEU A 15 -0.19 -16.82 -7.67
N GLU A 16 -0.79 -16.10 -8.63
CA GLU A 16 -0.37 -14.74 -8.98
C GLU A 16 -0.58 -13.76 -7.81
N ALA A 17 -1.72 -13.86 -7.12
CA ALA A 17 -1.97 -13.01 -5.95
C ALA A 17 -0.97 -13.25 -4.80
N LYS A 18 -0.49 -14.49 -4.64
CA LYS A 18 0.52 -14.85 -3.63
C LYS A 18 1.92 -14.31 -3.97
N LYS A 19 2.31 -14.28 -5.25
CA LYS A 19 3.62 -13.76 -5.67
C LYS A 19 3.80 -12.28 -5.38
N THR A 20 2.82 -11.47 -5.75
CA THR A 20 3.01 -10.01 -5.83
C THR A 20 2.43 -9.25 -4.63
N GLY A 21 1.58 -9.88 -3.81
CA GLY A 21 0.83 -9.15 -2.76
C GLY A 21 0.02 -7.99 -3.35
N GLY A 22 -0.53 -8.19 -4.55
CA GLY A 22 -1.05 -7.14 -5.43
C GLY A 22 -2.57 -6.98 -5.41
N SER A 23 -3.04 -5.86 -5.93
CA SER A 23 -4.47 -5.59 -6.10
C SER A 23 -5.12 -6.52 -7.13
N SER A 24 -6.44 -6.63 -7.11
CA SER A 24 -7.18 -7.44 -8.11
C SER A 24 -6.98 -6.94 -9.54
N SER A 25 -6.65 -5.65 -9.74
CA SER A 25 -6.28 -5.12 -11.06
C SER A 25 -4.87 -5.55 -11.48
N GLY A 26 -3.91 -5.60 -10.55
CA GLY A 26 -2.58 -6.14 -10.82
C GLY A 26 -2.62 -7.61 -11.23
N VAL A 27 -3.36 -8.43 -10.48
CA VAL A 27 -3.55 -9.86 -10.82
C VAL A 27 -4.26 -10.04 -12.16
N LYS A 28 -5.24 -9.19 -12.50
CA LYS A 28 -5.85 -9.17 -13.83
C LYS A 28 -4.80 -8.85 -14.90
N ALA A 29 -3.97 -7.84 -14.69
CA ALA A 29 -2.96 -7.44 -15.66
C ALA A 29 -1.98 -8.59 -15.96
N SER A 30 -1.55 -9.34 -14.93
CA SER A 30 -0.68 -10.51 -15.09
C SER A 30 -1.35 -11.69 -15.80
N LEU A 31 -2.65 -11.92 -15.59
CA LEU A 31 -3.39 -13.05 -16.16
C LEU A 31 -4.05 -12.76 -17.51
N GLY A 32 -4.06 -11.49 -17.94
CA GLY A 32 -4.68 -11.06 -19.20
C GLY A 32 -6.20 -10.85 -19.13
N PRO A 33 -6.84 -10.60 -20.28
CA PRO A 33 -8.22 -10.08 -20.37
C PRO A 33 -9.32 -11.09 -20.04
N SER A 34 -8.99 -12.38 -19.96
CA SER A 34 -9.96 -13.48 -19.74
C SER A 34 -10.74 -13.36 -18.41
N VAL A 35 -10.14 -12.70 -17.41
CA VAL A 35 -10.76 -12.57 -16.08
C VAL A 35 -10.90 -11.10 -15.71
N SER A 36 -12.12 -10.68 -15.37
CA SER A 36 -12.33 -9.33 -14.83
C SER A 36 -11.74 -9.18 -13.42
N ALA A 37 -11.31 -7.97 -13.06
CA ALA A 37 -10.82 -7.67 -11.71
C ALA A 37 -11.88 -7.99 -10.62
N ARG A 38 -13.18 -7.86 -10.96
CA ARG A 38 -14.28 -8.23 -10.06
C ARG A 38 -14.38 -9.74 -9.85
N THR A 39 -14.09 -10.56 -10.85
CA THR A 39 -14.01 -12.01 -10.71
C THR A 39 -12.80 -12.41 -9.88
N VAL A 40 -11.63 -11.80 -10.12
CA VAL A 40 -10.45 -11.98 -9.28
C VAL A 40 -10.77 -11.70 -7.81
N ARG A 41 -11.35 -10.54 -7.50
CA ARG A 41 -11.72 -10.16 -6.13
C ARG A 41 -12.66 -11.19 -5.47
N ARG A 42 -13.68 -11.66 -6.19
CA ARG A 42 -14.62 -12.67 -5.66
C ARG A 42 -13.94 -14.01 -5.40
N VAL A 43 -12.98 -14.42 -6.23
CA VAL A 43 -12.19 -15.63 -6.02
C VAL A 43 -11.33 -15.49 -4.77
N LEU A 44 -10.61 -14.37 -4.64
CA LEU A 44 -9.77 -14.10 -3.48
C LEU A 44 -10.57 -14.04 -2.17
N GLN A 45 -11.70 -13.32 -2.15
CA GLN A 45 -12.57 -13.22 -0.96
C GLN A 45 -13.14 -14.57 -0.49
N ARG A 46 -13.29 -15.54 -1.40
CA ARG A 46 -13.78 -16.89 -1.08
C ARG A 46 -12.66 -17.86 -0.71
N THR A 47 -11.41 -17.45 -0.84
CA THR A 47 -10.26 -18.29 -0.55
C THR A 47 -9.82 -18.04 0.89
N PRO A 48 -9.97 -19.01 1.82
CA PRO A 48 -9.70 -18.78 3.24
C PRO A 48 -8.27 -18.31 3.53
N GLN A 49 -7.30 -18.73 2.72
CA GLN A 49 -5.89 -18.34 2.89
C GLN A 49 -5.57 -16.94 2.34
N MET A 50 -6.53 -16.22 1.75
CA MET A 50 -6.32 -14.90 1.16
C MET A 50 -7.06 -13.83 1.95
N GLY A 51 -6.31 -13.08 2.76
CA GLY A 51 -6.81 -11.92 3.50
C GLY A 51 -6.39 -10.60 2.85
N PHE A 52 -7.29 -9.61 2.84
CA PHE A 52 -6.88 -8.24 2.54
C PHE A 52 -6.28 -7.62 3.81
N VAL A 53 -5.03 -7.14 3.71
CA VAL A 53 -4.37 -6.39 4.79
C VAL A 53 -4.10 -4.97 4.29
N LYS A 54 -4.58 -3.99 5.04
CA LYS A 54 -4.27 -2.58 4.76
C LYS A 54 -2.81 -2.31 5.11
N ARG A 55 -2.05 -1.81 4.15
CA ARG A 55 -0.65 -1.40 4.38
C ARG A 55 -0.61 -0.18 5.31
N GLN A 56 0.34 -0.18 6.24
CA GLN A 56 0.60 0.97 7.12
C GLN A 56 1.33 2.02 6.31
N ARG A 57 0.65 3.12 5.95
CA ARG A 57 1.23 4.20 5.14
C ARG A 57 2.16 5.12 5.93
N THR A 58 2.12 5.06 7.25
CA THR A 58 2.84 6.00 8.11
C THR A 58 3.22 5.32 9.42
N PRO A 59 4.42 5.60 9.96
CA PRO A 59 4.76 5.18 11.32
C PRO A 59 3.70 5.65 12.32
N MET A 60 3.44 4.82 13.33
CA MET A 60 2.44 5.13 14.34
C MET A 60 2.81 6.39 15.14
N LEU A 61 1.98 7.43 15.06
CA LEU A 61 2.15 8.64 15.87
C LEU A 61 1.50 8.47 17.25
N LYS A 62 2.34 8.32 18.27
CA LYS A 62 1.91 8.32 19.68
C LYS A 62 1.40 9.71 20.09
N ALA A 63 0.58 9.77 21.13
CA ALA A 63 0.08 11.02 21.72
C ALA A 63 1.17 12.09 21.99
N PRO A 64 2.35 11.76 22.58
CA PRO A 64 3.42 12.74 22.78
C PRO A 64 3.95 13.33 21.47
N HIS A 65 4.06 12.52 20.40
CA HIS A 65 4.53 13.01 19.09
C HIS A 65 3.57 14.04 18.50
N LYS A 66 2.26 13.80 18.63
CA LYS A 66 1.22 14.73 18.15
C LYS A 66 1.27 16.04 18.94
N LEU A 67 1.44 15.97 20.26
CA LEU A 67 1.54 17.15 21.10
C LEU A 67 2.78 17.98 20.77
N ALA A 68 3.95 17.33 20.65
CA ALA A 68 5.20 18.00 20.29
C ALA A 68 5.11 18.68 18.92
N ARG A 69 4.59 17.98 17.91
CA ARG A 69 4.37 18.54 16.56
C ARG A 69 3.44 19.74 16.58
N ARG A 70 2.31 19.65 17.31
CA ARG A 70 1.36 20.75 17.44
C ARG A 70 2.00 21.96 18.13
N LYS A 71 2.74 21.74 19.22
CA LYS A 71 3.44 22.80 19.95
C LYS A 71 4.45 23.51 19.04
N TRP A 72 5.28 22.74 18.34
CA TRP A 72 6.26 23.29 17.41
C TRP A 72 5.61 24.14 16.30
N ALA A 73 4.55 23.61 15.67
CA ALA A 73 3.82 24.34 14.63
C ALA A 73 3.22 25.66 15.15
N MET A 74 2.62 25.64 16.35
CA MET A 74 2.12 26.86 16.98
C MET A 74 3.23 27.87 17.28
N THR A 75 4.39 27.40 17.73
CA THR A 75 5.54 28.28 17.99
C THR A 75 6.00 28.96 16.70
N MET A 76 6.19 28.20 15.61
CA MET A 76 6.66 28.75 14.33
C MET A 76 5.70 29.80 13.73
N VAL A 77 4.39 29.57 13.87
CA VAL A 77 3.37 30.55 13.45
C VAL A 77 3.44 31.82 14.32
N ARG A 78 3.57 31.68 15.64
CA ARG A 78 3.67 32.82 16.56
C ARG A 78 4.95 33.62 16.39
N SER A 79 6.08 32.95 16.13
CA SER A 79 7.38 33.60 15.94
C SER A 79 7.51 34.31 14.59
N ARG A 80 6.51 34.19 13.69
CA ARG A 80 6.56 34.69 12.31
C ARG A 80 7.88 34.30 11.62
N THR A 81 8.23 33.02 11.75
CA THR A 81 9.48 32.50 11.20
C THR A 81 9.61 32.88 9.73
N ASP A 82 10.72 33.52 9.38
CA ASP A 82 11.06 33.88 8.01
C ASP A 82 11.48 32.61 7.26
N TRP A 83 10.52 31.99 6.59
CA TRP A 83 10.71 30.73 5.87
C TRP A 83 11.62 30.90 4.64
N ASP A 84 11.79 32.12 4.11
CA ASP A 84 12.67 32.37 2.96
C ASP A 84 14.14 32.16 3.31
N ARG A 85 14.47 32.16 4.61
CA ARG A 85 15.82 31.92 5.14
C ARG A 85 16.03 30.49 5.65
N VAL A 86 15.01 29.63 5.59
CA VAL A 86 15.06 28.27 6.12
C VAL A 86 15.32 27.27 5.00
N ILE A 87 16.41 26.50 5.11
CA ILE A 87 16.68 25.36 4.24
C ILE A 87 16.30 24.08 4.97
N PHE A 88 15.42 23.29 4.37
CA PHE A 88 15.10 21.96 4.85
C PHE A 88 15.97 20.92 4.13
N SER A 89 16.67 20.09 4.90
CA SER A 89 17.41 18.94 4.40
C SER A 89 16.94 17.69 5.14
N ASP A 90 16.79 16.59 4.41
CA ASP A 90 16.51 15.26 4.97
C ASP A 90 17.32 14.22 4.18
N GLU A 91 17.71 13.15 4.85
CA GLU A 91 18.47 12.05 4.23
C GLU A 91 17.51 10.98 3.71
N LYS A 92 17.59 10.70 2.42
CA LYS A 92 16.81 9.64 1.77
C LYS A 92 17.73 8.50 1.35
N LYS A 93 17.43 7.29 1.81
CA LYS A 93 18.05 6.08 1.29
C LYS A 93 17.45 5.72 -0.08
N PHE A 94 18.28 5.67 -1.11
CA PHE A 94 17.94 5.15 -2.43
C PHE A 94 18.47 3.72 -2.55
N ASN A 95 17.58 2.73 -2.52
CA ASN A 95 17.97 1.34 -2.76
C ASN A 95 18.01 1.11 -4.29
N LEU A 96 19.18 0.74 -4.82
CA LEU A 96 19.35 0.47 -6.25
C LEU A 96 18.75 -0.89 -6.65
N ASP A 97 18.69 -1.85 -5.73
CA ASP A 97 18.37 -3.26 -6.05
C ASP A 97 17.04 -3.78 -5.47
N GLY A 98 16.18 -2.92 -4.89
CA GLY A 98 14.86 -3.37 -4.46
C GLY A 98 14.14 -2.47 -3.46
N PRO A 99 12.82 -2.67 -3.29
CA PRO A 99 12.00 -1.81 -2.45
C PRO A 99 12.46 -1.90 -0.98
N ASP A 100 12.67 -0.72 -0.38
CA ASP A 100 12.77 -0.61 1.08
C ASP A 100 11.49 -1.17 1.69
N GLY A 101 11.56 -1.90 2.80
CA GLY A 101 10.49 -2.76 3.35
C GLY A 101 9.11 -2.09 3.60
N MET A 102 9.01 -0.80 3.32
CA MET A 102 7.79 -0.03 3.14
C MET A 102 7.60 0.30 1.64
N GLN A 103 6.82 -0.51 0.93
CA GLN A 103 6.37 -0.17 -0.42
C GLN A 103 5.41 1.04 -0.33
N TYR A 104 5.90 2.22 -0.73
CA TYR A 104 5.10 3.43 -0.91
C TYR A 104 4.03 3.27 -2.01
#